data_AF-A0A7X3Y1Z1-F1
#
_entry.id   AF-A0A7X3Y1Z1-F1
#
_cell.length_a   1.000
_cell.length_b   1.000
_cell.length_c   1.000
_cell.angle_alpha   90.00
_cell.angle_beta   90.00
_cell.angle_gamma   90.00
#
_symmetry.space_group_name_H-M   'P 1'
#
loop_
_entity.id
_entity.type
_entity.pdbx_description
1 polymer ?
#
loop_
_entity_poly.entity_id
_entity_poly.type
_entity_poly.pdbx_seq_one_letter_code
_entity_poly.pdbx_strand_id
1 'polypeptide(L)'
;MIQAKFSLEESHIQFLARCKQYGFKDQSDVVRIALDRLRTELSKECLRESADQYAEAYEKDGETQEWTNAALSGWPSESGGN
;
A
#
# COMPACT_ATOMS: atom_id res chain seq x y z
N MET A 1 24.39 1.14 2.99
CA MET A 1 23.53 0.47 4.00
C MET A 1 23.70 1.25 5.29
N ILE A 2 22.63 1.83 5.84
CA ILE A 2 22.69 2.62 7.08
C ILE A 2 22.37 1.67 8.24
N GLN A 3 23.16 1.72 9.32
CA GLN A 3 22.92 0.91 10.51
C GLN A 3 22.09 1.71 11.53
N ALA A 4 21.10 1.05 12.12
CA ALA A 4 20.33 1.58 13.22
C ALA A 4 20.31 0.55 14.36
N LYS A 5 20.37 1.03 15.60
CA LYS A 5 20.26 0.19 16.80
C LYS A 5 18.85 0.31 17.36
N PHE A 6 18.24 -0.83 17.66
CA PHE A 6 16.92 -0.93 18.25
C PHE A 6 16.98 -1.86 19.46
N SER A 7 16.18 -1.56 20.47
CA SER A 7 15.93 -2.50 21.56
C SER A 7 14.89 -3.51 21.11
N LEU A 8 15.14 -4.78 21.41
CA LEU A 8 14.25 -5.88 21.08
C LEU A 8 14.02 -6.72 22.32
N GLU A 9 12.77 -7.13 22.54
CA GLU A 9 12.42 -8.13 23.54
C GLU A 9 13.13 -9.47 23.29
N GLU A 10 13.29 -10.25 24.37
CA GLU A 10 13.94 -11.56 24.32
C GLU A 10 13.26 -12.50 23.30
N SER A 11 11.93 -12.45 23.20
CA SER A 11 11.15 -13.22 22.22
C SER A 11 11.54 -12.90 20.77
N HIS A 12 11.80 -11.63 20.45
CA HIS A 12 12.25 -11.21 19.13
C HIS A 12 13.67 -11.74 18.84
N ILE A 13 14.55 -11.72 19.84
CA ILE A 13 15.91 -12.26 19.71
C ILE A 13 15.88 -13.77 19.46
N GLN A 14 15.04 -14.51 20.19
CA GLN A 14 14.86 -15.95 19.97
C GLN A 14 14.33 -16.27 18.56
N PHE A 15 13.38 -15.47 18.07
CA PHE A 15 12.88 -15.59 16.70
C PHE A 15 13.98 -15.36 15.66
N LEU A 16 14.76 -14.28 15.82
CA LEU A 16 15.88 -13.95 14.94
C LEU A 16 16.99 -15.00 14.99
N ALA A 17 17.30 -15.57 16.17
CA ALA A 17 18.26 -16.66 16.30
C ALA A 17 17.85 -17.90 15.49
N ARG A 18 16.53 -18.12 15.34
CA ARG A 18 15.96 -19.23 14.57
C ARG A 18 15.78 -18.93 13.07
N CYS A 19 16.22 -17.76 12.58
CA CYS A 19 16.02 -17.28 11.20
C CYS A 19 16.34 -18.32 10.11
N LYS A 20 17.43 -19.07 10.26
CA LYS A 20 17.85 -20.08 9.27
C LYS A 20 16.85 -21.22 9.10
N GLN A 21 16.07 -21.52 10.13
CA GLN A 21 15.05 -22.58 10.06
C GLN A 21 13.86 -22.19 9.18
N TYR A 22 13.68 -20.88 8.95
CA TYR A 22 12.65 -20.35 8.06
C TYR A 22 13.20 -20.04 6.66
N GLY A 23 14.43 -20.45 6.35
CA GLY A 23 15.06 -20.24 5.04
C GLY A 23 15.73 -18.87 4.84
N PHE A 24 15.83 -18.03 5.88
CA PHE A 24 16.52 -16.74 5.78
C PHE A 24 18.03 -16.91 5.87
N LYS A 25 18.75 -16.04 5.15
CA LYS A 25 20.22 -16.03 5.11
C LYS A 25 20.83 -15.64 6.46
N ASP A 26 20.29 -14.57 7.06
CA ASP A 26 20.78 -13.98 8.29
C ASP A 26 19.67 -13.16 8.99
N GLN A 27 19.94 -12.70 10.21
CA GLN A 27 18.97 -11.92 11.00
C GLN A 27 18.59 -10.59 10.33
N SER A 28 19.52 -9.95 9.61
CA SER A 28 19.25 -8.68 8.94
C SER A 28 18.32 -8.87 7.74
N ASP A 29 18.39 -10.04 7.11
CA ASP A 29 17.46 -10.44 6.04
C ASP A 29 16.02 -10.55 6.56
N VAL A 30 15.82 -11.19 7.72
CA VAL A 30 14.52 -11.26 8.41
C VAL A 30 13.98 -9.86 8.69
N VAL A 31 14.79 -9.01 9.33
CA VAL A 31 14.36 -7.65 9.71
C VAL A 31 13.99 -6.83 8.48
N ARG A 32 14.77 -6.93 7.38
CA ARG A 32 14.48 -6.21 6.14
C ARG A 32 13.15 -6.66 5.53
N ILE A 33 12.91 -7.97 5.47
CA ILE A 33 11.66 -8.51 4.92
C ILE A 33 10.47 -8.15 5.80
N ALA A 34 10.63 -8.18 7.13
CA ALA A 34 9.59 -7.76 8.06
C ALA A 34 9.22 -6.28 7.89
N LEU A 35 10.23 -5.40 7.79
CA LEU A 35 10.02 -3.96 7.55
C LEU A 35 9.39 -3.69 6.19
N ASP A 36 9.80 -4.40 5.14
CA ASP A 36 9.23 -4.24 3.81
C ASP A 36 7.75 -4.65 3.78
N ARG A 37 7.42 -5.80 4.38
CA ARG A 37 6.02 -6.25 4.54
C ARG A 37 5.20 -5.25 5.33
N LEU A 38 5.71 -4.77 6.47
CA LEU A 38 5.01 -3.77 7.28
C LEU A 38 4.77 -2.48 6.50
N ARG A 39 5.77 -2.01 5.75
CA ARG A 39 5.63 -0.84 4.88
C ARG A 39 4.54 -1.05 3.83
N THR A 40 4.50 -2.19 3.17
CA THR A 40 3.48 -2.51 2.17
C THR A 40 2.09 -2.55 2.78
N GLU A 41 1.92 -3.17 3.94
CA GLU A 41 0.62 -3.23 4.62
C GLU A 41 0.14 -1.84 5.06
N LEU A 42 1.01 -1.03 5.68
CA LEU A 42 0.69 0.36 6.03
C LEU A 42 0.39 1.21 4.80
N SER A 43 1.08 0.98 3.68
CA SER A 43 0.79 1.70 2.42
C SER A 43 -0.59 1.33 1.87
N LYS A 44 -0.99 0.06 1.98
CA LYS A 44 -2.34 -0.37 1.57
C LYS A 44 -3.41 0.18 2.49
N GLU A 45 -3.16 0.24 3.79
CA GLU A 45 -4.07 0.83 4.78
C GLU A 45 -4.26 2.32 4.50
N CYS A 46 -3.16 3.06 4.31
CA CYS A 46 -3.20 4.46 3.91
C CYS A 46 -3.89 4.68 2.55
N LEU A 47 -3.71 3.76 1.58
CA LEU A 47 -4.43 3.82 0.31
C LEU A 47 -5.94 3.64 0.49
N ARG A 48 -6.38 2.73 1.38
CA ARG A 48 -7.80 2.56 1.73
C ARG A 48 -8.35 3.79 2.45
N GLU A 49 -7.63 4.31 3.43
CA GLU A 49 -8.00 5.54 4.13
C GLU A 49 -8.08 6.74 3.18
N SER A 50 -7.19 6.82 2.19
CA SER A 50 -7.24 7.86 1.15
C SER A 50 -8.39 7.64 0.17
N ALA A 51 -8.71 6.40 -0.21
CA ALA A 51 -9.82 6.08 -1.11
C ALA A 51 -11.16 6.45 -0.46
N ASP A 52 -11.31 6.20 0.84
CA ASP A 52 -12.48 6.61 1.60
C ASP A 52 -12.57 8.14 1.72
N GLN A 53 -11.45 8.85 1.87
CA GLN A 53 -11.41 10.32 1.84
C GLN A 53 -11.75 10.91 0.46
N TYR A 54 -11.33 10.27 -0.65
CA TYR A 54 -11.70 10.69 -2.00
C TYR A 54 -13.18 10.41 -2.32
N ALA A 55 -13.75 9.31 -1.80
CA ALA A 55 -15.18 9.04 -1.93
C ALA A 55 -16.01 10.13 -1.22
N GLU A 56 -15.61 10.54 -0.01
CA GLU A 56 -16.30 11.62 0.71
C GLU A 56 -16.11 13.00 0.06
N ALA A 57 -14.97 13.26 -0.58
CA ALA A 57 -14.70 14.48 -1.32
C ALA A 57 -15.48 14.55 -2.66
N TYR A 58 -15.67 13.42 -3.34
CA TYR A 58 -16.45 13.35 -4.58
C TYR A 58 -17.97 13.47 -4.34
N GLU A 59 -18.45 13.07 -3.16
CA GLU A 59 -19.86 13.21 -2.78
C GLU A 59 -20.23 14.66 -2.40
N LYS A 60 -19.24 15.47 -1.97
CA LYS A 60 -19.45 16.88 -1.57
C LYS A 60 -19.25 17.90 -2.70
N ASP A 61 -18.73 17.50 -3.86
CA ASP A 61 -18.44 18.39 -4.99
C ASP A 61 -19.37 18.10 -6.20
N GLY A 62 -20.58 18.65 -6.15
CA GLY A 62 -21.62 18.45 -7.17
C GLY A 62 -21.22 18.94 -8.57
N GLU A 63 -20.36 19.95 -8.66
CA GLU A 63 -19.82 20.43 -9.94
C GLU A 63 -18.94 19.34 -10.59
N THR A 64 -18.06 18.67 -9.86
CA THR A 64 -17.19 17.64 -10.45
C THR A 64 -17.98 16.45 -11.04
N GLN A 65 -19.13 16.08 -10.45
CA GLN A 65 -20.02 15.05 -11.00
C GLN A 65 -20.67 15.47 -12.33
N GLU A 66 -21.14 16.71 -12.43
CA GLU A 66 -21.77 17.23 -13.65
C GLU A 66 -20.78 17.31 -14.82
N TRP A 67 -19.53 17.69 -14.55
CA TRP A 67 -18.47 17.75 -15.58
C TRP A 67 -18.01 16.35 -16.02
N THR A 68 -17.97 15.38 -15.10
CA THR A 68 -17.67 13.97 -15.43
C THR A 68 -18.78 13.36 -16.30
N ASN A 69 -20.04 13.65 -15.98
CA ASN A 69 -21.20 13.15 -16.72
C ASN A 69 -21.33 13.80 -18.12
N ALA A 70 -20.96 15.07 -18.24
CA ALA A 70 -20.88 15.78 -19.52
C ALA A 70 -19.73 15.24 -20.40
N ALA A 71 -18.59 14.88 -19.83
CA ALA A 71 -17.47 14.27 -20.56
C ALA A 71 -17.79 12.85 -21.07
N LEU A 72 -18.52 12.04 -20.27
CA LEU A 72 -19.04 10.73 -20.68
C LEU A 72 -20.02 10.82 -21.86
N SER A 73 -20.79 11.91 -21.94
CA SER A 73 -21.73 12.16 -23.05
C SER A 73 -21.03 12.58 -24.35
N GLY A 74 -19.76 12.98 -24.28
CA GLY A 74 -18.96 13.43 -25.42
C GLY A 74 -17.88 12.46 -25.88
N TRP A 75 -17.73 11.29 -25.25
CA TRP A 75 -16.72 10.32 -25.65
C TRP A 75 -17.13 9.58 -26.93
N PRO A 76 -16.36 9.66 -28.02
CA PRO A 76 -16.59 8.81 -29.18
C PRO A 76 -16.29 7.38 -28.73
N SER A 77 -17.33 6.56 -28.68
CA SER A 77 -17.17 5.11 -28.63
C SER A 77 -16.52 4.72 -29.95
N GLU A 78 -15.19 4.64 -30.00
CA GLU A 78 -14.52 4.18 -31.21
C GLU A 78 -14.96 2.74 -31.50
N SER A 79 -15.57 2.61 -32.67
CA SER A 79 -15.43 1.55 -33.67
C SER A 79 -16.61 0.59 -33.87
N GLY A 80 -17.21 0.68 -35.07
CA GLY A 80 -17.74 -0.50 -35.76
C GLY A 80 -18.97 -0.29 -36.65
N GLY A 81 -18.76 -0.15 -37.96
CA GLY A 81 -19.64 -0.79 -38.95
C GLY A 81 -20.26 0.08 -40.05
N ASN A 82 -19.54 0.27 -41.16
CA ASN A 82 -19.79 -0.34 -42.48
C ASN A 82 -19.14 0.49 -43.61
#